data_AF-W1XZ69-F1
#
_entry.id   AF-W1XZ69-F1
#
_cell.length_a   1.000
_cell.length_b   1.000
_cell.length_c   1.000
_cell.angle_alpha   90.00
_cell.angle_beta   90.00
_cell.angle_gamma   90.00
#
_symmetry.space_group_name_H-M   'P 1'
#
loop_
_entity.id
_entity.type
_entity.pdbx_description
1 polymer ?
#
loop_
_entity_poly.entity_id
_entity_poly.type
_entity_poly.pdbx_seq_one_letter_code
_entity_poly.pdbx_strand_id
1 'polypeptide(L)'
;ITAILVSLVVAWAYSLMIKKDMRIKMPEGVPEGVVNGFSALIPAAVIFIGADIIYAVFKFGFNSSLVEVIYKIVQQPLQMASDSPFGAVIIAFF
;
A
#
# COMPACT_ATOMS: atom_id res chain seq x y z
N ILE A 1 4.95 -7.29 -7.23
CA ILE A 1 3.49 -7.03 -7.33
C ILE A 1 2.93 -6.55 -6.00
N THR A 2 3.19 -7.26 -4.90
CA THR A 2 2.72 -6.88 -3.55
C THR A 2 3.04 -5.44 -3.17
N ALA A 3 4.28 -4.99 -3.34
CA ALA A 3 4.67 -3.61 -3.03
C ALA A 3 3.91 -2.56 -3.86
N ILE A 4 3.56 -2.87 -5.12
CA ILE A 4 2.81 -1.98 -6.02
C ILE A 4 1.36 -1.83 -5.52
N LEU A 5 0.72 -2.95 -5.17
CA LEU A 5 -0.65 -2.93 -4.66
C LEU A 5 -0.73 -2.19 -3.32
N VAL A 6 0.19 -2.49 -2.41
CA VAL A 6 0.22 -1.87 -1.08
C VAL A 6 0.52 -0.37 -1.19
N SER A 7 1.53 0.04 -1.97
CA SER A 7 1.87 1.45 -2.11
C SER A 7 0.75 2.25 -2.79
N LEU A 8 0.05 1.67 -3.76
CA LEU A 8 -1.09 2.30 -4.42
C LEU A 8 -2.24 2.55 -3.43
N VAL A 9 -2.61 1.54 -2.63
CA VAL A 9 -3.67 1.67 -1.62
C VAL A 9 -3.27 2.68 -0.54
N VAL A 10 -2.03 2.62 -0.06
CA VAL A 10 -1.50 3.54 0.95
C VAL A 10 -1.48 4.98 0.43
N ALA A 11 -0.97 5.22 -0.77
CA ALA A 11 -0.91 6.55 -1.37
C ALA A 11 -2.32 7.12 -1.64
N TRP A 12 -3.25 6.28 -2.08
CA TRP A 12 -4.65 6.66 -2.27
C TRP A 12 -5.32 7.02 -0.94
N ALA A 13 -5.15 6.18 0.09
CA ALA A 13 -5.70 6.44 1.42
C ALA A 13 -5.11 7.72 2.03
N TYR A 14 -3.80 7.93 1.92
CA TYR A 14 -3.13 9.15 2.34
C TYR A 14 -3.69 10.38 1.64
N SER A 15 -3.85 10.31 0.31
CA SER A 15 -4.41 11.41 -0.49
C SER A 15 -5.84 11.75 -0.08
N LEU A 16 -6.66 10.75 0.26
CA LEU A 16 -8.01 10.98 0.77
C LEU A 16 -8.03 11.68 2.13
N MET A 17 -7.15 11.30 3.06
CA MET A 17 -7.05 11.95 4.38
C MET A 17 -6.61 13.41 4.25
N ILE A 18 -5.66 13.66 3.36
CA ILE A 18 -5.16 15.00 3.03
C ILE A 18 -6.23 15.89 2.37
N LYS A 19 -7.12 15.31 1.55
CA LYS A 19 -8.28 16.00 0.95
C LYS A 19 -9.41 16.28 1.95
N LYS A 20 -9.54 15.46 3.00
CA LYS A 20 -10.52 15.64 4.08
C LYS A 20 -10.07 16.61 5.17
N ASP A 21 -8.96 17.33 4.97
CA ASP A 21 -8.38 18.25 5.95
C ASP A 21 -8.06 17.59 7.30
N MET A 22 -7.66 16.31 7.28
CA MET A 22 -7.18 15.59 8.47
C MET A 22 -5.73 15.95 8.77
N ARG A 23 -5.46 17.23 9.01
CA ARG A 23 -4.12 17.77 9.24
C ARG A 23 -4.04 18.50 10.58
N ILE A 24 -2.84 18.55 11.15
CA ILE A 24 -2.56 19.39 12.31
C ILE A 24 -2.47 20.83 11.83
N LYS A 25 -3.40 21.69 12.27
CA LYS A 25 -3.39 23.13 11.96
C LYS A 25 -2.30 23.80 12.78
N MET A 26 -1.37 24.46 12.09
CA MET A 26 -0.29 25.23 12.70
C MET A 26 -0.63 26.74 12.66
N PRO A 27 -0.18 27.52 13.66
CA PRO A 27 -0.38 28.97 13.67
C PRO A 27 0.42 29.69 12.58
N GLU A 28 -0.01 30.90 12.26
CA GLU A 28 0.68 31.77 11.30
C GLU A 28 2.06 32.17 11.84
N GLY A 29 3.12 31.80 11.12
CA GLY A 29 4.51 32.07 11.52
C GLY A 29 5.44 30.85 11.50
N VAL A 30 4.90 29.64 11.31
CA VAL A 30 5.70 28.41 11.20
C VAL A 30 6.12 28.16 9.74
N PRO A 31 7.41 27.86 9.45
CA PRO A 31 7.87 27.57 8.09
C PRO A 31 7.13 26.40 7.43
N GLU A 32 6.88 26.49 6.12
CA GLU A 32 6.10 25.48 5.37
C GLU A 32 6.63 24.04 5.52
N GLY A 33 7.96 23.86 5.61
CA GLY A 33 8.56 22.55 5.82
C GLY A 33 8.09 21.87 7.12
N VAL A 34 7.92 22.64 8.19
CA VAL A 34 7.44 22.15 9.48
C VAL A 34 5.93 21.90 9.42
N VAL A 35 5.17 22.80 8.78
CA VAL A 35 3.72 22.64 8.58
C VAL A 35 3.42 21.34 7.82
N ASN A 36 4.17 21.04 6.76
CA ASN A 36 4.01 19.82 5.97
C ASN A 36 4.37 18.56 6.75
N GLY A 37 5.48 18.58 7.51
CA GLY A 37 5.90 17.44 8.33
C GLY A 37 4.87 17.06 9.39
N PHE A 38 4.31 18.04 10.10
CA PHE A 38 3.28 17.79 11.12
C PHE A 38 1.90 17.50 10.51
N SER A 39 1.56 18.10 9.38
CA SER A 39 0.31 17.81 8.66
C SER A 39 0.22 16.35 8.20
N ALA A 40 1.35 15.74 7.85
CA ALA A 40 1.45 14.35 7.43
C ALA A 40 1.39 13.35 8.61
N LEU A 41 1.59 13.81 9.85
CA LEU A 41 1.72 12.94 11.02
C LEU A 41 0.43 12.16 11.32
N ILE A 42 -0.73 12.83 11.33
CA ILE A 42 -2.03 12.17 11.58
C ILE A 42 -2.34 11.15 10.47
N PRO A 43 -2.29 11.51 9.17
CA PRO A 43 -2.51 10.54 8.10
C PRO A 43 -1.57 9.34 8.19
N ALA A 44 -0.28 9.56 8.46
CA ALA A 44 0.70 8.49 8.59
C ALA A 44 0.37 7.56 9.76
N ALA A 45 0.03 8.10 10.93
CA ALA A 45 -0.32 7.31 12.11
C ALA A 45 -1.55 6.42 11.87
N VAL A 46 -2.60 6.96 11.23
CA VAL A 46 -3.81 6.16 10.91
C VAL A 46 -3.49 5.04 9.93
N ILE A 47 -2.67 5.31 8.92
CA ILE A 47 -2.24 4.29 7.95
C ILE A 47 -1.41 3.20 8.63
N PHE A 48 -0.46 3.57 9.51
CA PHE A 48 0.35 2.61 10.23
C PHE A 48 -0.48 1.71 11.14
N ILE A 49 -1.40 2.29 11.92
CA ILE A 49 -2.29 1.52 12.78
C ILE A 49 -3.18 0.59 11.94
N GLY A 50 -3.74 1.08 10.84
CA GLY A 50 -4.53 0.26 9.93
C GLY A 50 -3.73 -0.90 9.32
N ALA A 51 -2.49 -0.63 8.89
CA ALA A 51 -1.60 -1.65 8.35
C ALA A 51 -1.23 -2.71 9.39
N ASP A 52 -0.98 -2.29 10.63
CA ASP A 52 -0.63 -3.19 11.73
C ASP A 52 -1.80 -4.08 12.14
N ILE A 53 -3.02 -3.53 12.17
CA ILE A 53 -4.25 -4.33 12.38
C ILE A 53 -4.39 -5.38 11.28
N ILE A 54 -4.22 -5.00 10.02
CA ILE A 54 -4.31 -5.95 8.91
C ILE A 54 -3.24 -7.03 9.07
N TYR A 55 -2.00 -6.66 9.35
CA TYR A 55 -0.91 -7.61 9.60
C TYR A 55 -1.24 -8.57 10.75
N ALA A 56 -1.76 -8.07 11.87
CA ALA A 56 -2.17 -8.88 13.01
C ALA A 56 -3.28 -9.88 12.63
N VAL A 57 -4.29 -9.46 11.86
CA VAL A 57 -5.37 -10.34 11.40
C VAL A 57 -4.82 -11.48 10.54
N PHE A 58 -3.92 -11.20 9.60
CA PHE A 58 -3.33 -12.25 8.76
C PHE A 58 -2.43 -13.18 9.57
N LYS A 59 -1.62 -12.62 10.46
CA LYS A 59 -0.70 -13.40 11.31
C LYS A 59 -1.44 -14.32 12.28
N PHE A 60 -2.44 -13.81 12.99
CA PHE A 60 -3.13 -14.58 14.03
C PHE A 60 -4.34 -15.37 13.50
N GLY A 61 -5.04 -14.85 12.48
CA GLY A 61 -6.22 -15.50 11.91
C GLY A 61 -5.92 -16.53 10.83
N PHE A 62 -4.92 -16.28 9.98
CA PHE A 62 -4.61 -17.11 8.81
C PHE A 62 -3.24 -17.80 8.90
N ASN A 63 -2.47 -17.54 9.96
CA ASN A 63 -1.11 -18.06 10.17
C ASN A 63 -0.21 -17.83 8.94
N SER A 64 -0.46 -16.74 8.22
CA SER A 64 0.17 -16.41 6.94
C SER A 64 0.39 -14.90 6.87
N SER A 65 1.19 -14.44 5.91
CA SER A 65 1.44 -13.02 5.71
C SER A 65 0.61 -12.47 4.55
N LEU A 66 0.27 -11.17 4.63
CA LEU A 66 -0.38 -10.45 3.53
C LEU A 66 0.40 -10.60 2.21
N VAL A 67 1.74 -10.62 2.31
CA VAL A 67 2.65 -10.81 1.19
C VAL A 67 2.46 -12.19 0.55
N GLU A 68 2.36 -13.24 1.37
CA GLU A 68 2.18 -14.62 0.92
C GLU A 68 0.79 -14.82 0.30
N VAL A 69 -0.25 -14.22 0.87
CA VAL A 69 -1.61 -14.26 0.30
C VAL A 69 -1.63 -13.61 -1.08
N ILE A 70 -1.05 -12.41 -1.23
CA ILE A 70 -0.95 -11.74 -2.53
C ILE A 70 -0.10 -12.57 -3.51
N TYR A 71 0.96 -13.20 -3.03
CA TYR A 71 1.79 -14.08 -3.85
C TYR A 71 0.97 -15.24 -4.43
N LYS A 72 0.22 -15.97 -3.60
CA LYS A 72 -0.58 -17.12 -4.05
C LYS A 72 -1.75 -16.73 -4.96
N ILE A 73 -2.45 -15.63 -4.64
CA ILE A 73 -3.68 -15.25 -5.35
C ILE A 73 -3.38 -14.52 -6.67
N VAL A 74 -2.34 -13.68 -6.71
CA VAL A 74 -2.09 -12.81 -7.86
C VAL A 74 -0.81 -13.19 -8.58
N GLN A 75 0.30 -13.30 -7.85
CA GLN A 75 1.61 -13.47 -8.47
C GLN A 75 1.77 -14.86 -9.10
N GLN A 76 1.39 -15.91 -8.39
CA GLN A 76 1.52 -17.30 -8.85
C GLN A 76 0.72 -17.59 -10.14
N PRO A 77 -0.58 -17.26 -10.26
CA PRO A 77 -1.30 -17.52 -11.51
C PRO A 77 -0.77 -16.70 -12.68
N LEU A 78 -0.35 -15.45 -12.44
CA LEU A 78 0.25 -14.61 -13.47
C LEU A 78 1.59 -15.19 -13.95
N GLN A 79 2.41 -15.67 -13.02
CA GLN A 79 3.68 -16.31 -13.32
C GLN A 79 3.48 -17.61 -14.11
N MET A 80 2.51 -18.45 -13.72
CA MET A 80 2.15 -19.65 -14.47
C MET A 80 1.63 -19.34 -15.89
N ALA A 81 0.88 -18.24 -16.06
CA ALA A 81 0.43 -17.80 -17.37
C ALA A 81 1.61 -17.34 -18.25
N SER A 82 2.55 -16.56 -17.68
CA SER A 82 3.77 -16.11 -18.38
C SER A 82 4.72 -17.25 -18.73
N ASP A 83 4.92 -18.21 -17.82
CA ASP A 83 5.83 -19.34 -17.99
C ASP A 83 5.23 -20.43 -18.91
N SER A 84 3.96 -20.30 -19.31
CA SER A 84 3.37 -21.21 -20.27
C SER A 84 4.01 -21.02 -21.66
N PRO A 85 4.23 -22.10 -22.44
CA PRO A 85 4.83 -21.99 -23.78
C PRO A 85 4.08 -21.01 -24.70
N PHE A 86 2.75 -20.94 -24.54
CA PHE A 86 1.91 -20.00 -25.26
C PHE A 86 2.10 -18.54 -24.78
N GLY A 87 2.16 -18.33 -23.45
CA GLY A 87 2.44 -17.02 -22.86
C GLY A 87 3.83 -16.49 -23.24
N ALA A 88 4.85 -17.35 -23.23
CA ALA A 88 6.20 -17.01 -23.63
C ALA A 88 6.28 -16.58 -25.10
N VAL A 89 5.57 -17.26 -26.01
CA VAL A 89 5.50 -16.87 -27.43
C VAL A 89 4.77 -15.54 -27.62
N ILE A 90 3.67 -15.30 -26.92
CA ILE A 90 2.97 -14.01 -27.02
C ILE A 90 3.89 -12.87 -26.54
N ILE A 91 4.51 -13.00 -25.38
CA ILE A 91 5.38 -11.96 -24.80
C ILE A 91 6.65 -11.73 -25.64
N ALA A 92 7.21 -12.77 -26.26
CA ALA A 92 8.45 -12.65 -27.03
C ALA A 92 8.25 -12.02 -28.42
N PHE A 93 7.05 -12.15 -29.01
CA PHE A 93 6.77 -11.76 -30.39
C PHE A 93 5.79 -10.58 -30.53
N PHE A 94 5.20 -10.09 -29.44
CA PHE A 94 4.35 -8.90 -29.38
C PHE A 94 4.76 -8.00 -28.21
#